data_AF-A0A2V6DNY7-F1
#
_entry.id   AF-A0A2V6DNY7-F1
#
_cell.length_a   1.000
_cell.length_b   1.000
_cell.length_c   1.000
_cell.angle_alpha   90.00
_cell.angle_beta   90.00
_cell.angle_gamma   90.00
#
_symmetry.space_group_name_H-M   'P 1'
#
loop_
_entity.id
_entity.type
_entity.pdbx_description
1 polymer ?
#
loop_
_entity_poly.entity_id
_entity_poly.type
_entity_poly.pdbx_seq_one_letter_code
_entity_poly.pdbx_strand_id
1 'polypeptide(L)'
;MKAPALLRIGLVLCVLLLIVVAAVVLRSGDKPSAKAHSADLEYLKAVNSVAPLQDPELLFVLMTQFVNSNLQGEGAEFFSARLREYEPKLTPVQKSLYLGIIGLLRAQHASSVPLLRRYGYVKDTIARLDQAKQLSGGQVFVVNWIAGVVHTELPGYFHQRKAAQEELAWCMEHADKAPHSAWLREVYYHLGKLALNDGDTAKAHEYLLRSGYSDFDHPITLATPFSEDRASGHAFAPRRITEVVPRRIYTLSGFEFTEYYFVVSKDGHELIGIDAGTRPDFAKGAYEALQAYAPGLPPLTTIFITHAHWDHVGGHSYFRSLNPRPQFYGRGNYQEEFEKEFNGPDVFAKQFFGERFSAEDVLSYKPDITIDNRTDLNVGGSKVELIPARGGETHDAMLIYLPDEKVMFMGDVIMPYLGAPFAEEGDLQGLLDALDTVVSRNPQYLLHGHEPLTRVFNSPVILGHLKTDLAWLRDQVLIAIRRGVERAGIHQLNLIPPDLLATQPDAYEPYFILREHVIDRIYDQNVGYWEANLQGLAHPNRTDRAELLVDYLGLSEAQIVKAADRLAADGKYEMAADLIESAEAKFPDSVSLKRAKRFAYLKLMEKNQNTDPFKFIIYSGRIREQTPQINAQK
;
A
#
# COMPACT_ATOMS: atom_id res chain seq x y z
N MET A 1 16.24 56.16 -44.27
CA MET A 1 15.41 55.05 -44.80
C MET A 1 15.89 53.75 -44.18
N LYS A 2 14.94 53.00 -43.61
CA LYS A 2 15.15 51.90 -42.66
C LYS A 2 15.49 50.60 -43.40
N ALA A 3 16.51 49.88 -42.93
CA ALA A 3 16.75 48.48 -43.28
C ALA A 3 15.83 47.56 -42.44
N PRO A 4 15.43 46.38 -42.95
CA PRO A 4 14.21 45.69 -42.53
C PRO A 4 14.39 44.78 -41.31
N ALA A 5 13.28 44.62 -40.60
CA ALA A 5 13.13 44.08 -39.25
C ALA A 5 13.14 42.53 -39.16
N LEU A 6 14.10 41.85 -39.76
CA LEU A 6 14.16 40.37 -39.75
C LEU A 6 15.40 39.77 -39.04
N LEU A 7 16.32 40.59 -38.53
CA LEU A 7 17.48 40.11 -37.76
C LEU A 7 17.40 40.36 -36.23
N ARG A 8 16.26 40.83 -35.71
CA ARG A 8 16.08 41.09 -34.26
C ARG A 8 15.09 40.13 -33.57
N ILE A 9 14.51 39.17 -34.28
CA ILE A 9 13.57 38.18 -33.71
C ILE A 9 14.29 36.86 -33.36
N GLY A 10 15.42 36.54 -34.02
CA GLY A 10 16.20 35.33 -33.73
C GLY A 10 17.02 35.35 -32.43
N LEU A 11 17.45 36.55 -31.97
CA LEU A 11 18.25 36.68 -30.74
C LEU A 11 17.40 36.85 -29.48
N VAL A 12 16.16 37.33 -29.62
CA VAL A 12 15.23 37.53 -28.49
C VAL A 12 14.48 36.22 -28.15
N LEU A 13 14.25 35.34 -29.13
CA LEU A 13 13.68 34.00 -28.87
C LEU A 13 14.67 33.01 -28.25
N CYS A 14 15.99 33.14 -28.48
CA CYS A 14 16.99 32.31 -27.78
C CYS A 14 17.22 32.77 -26.32
N VAL A 15 16.98 34.04 -26.00
CA VAL A 15 17.10 34.57 -24.63
C VAL A 15 15.81 34.36 -23.83
N LEU A 16 14.63 34.34 -24.46
CA LEU A 16 13.35 34.01 -23.80
C LEU A 16 13.14 32.50 -23.57
N LEU A 17 13.69 31.61 -24.41
CA LEU A 17 13.68 30.17 -24.15
C LEU A 17 14.64 29.77 -22.99
N LEU A 18 15.63 30.62 -22.69
CA LEU A 18 16.50 30.49 -21.51
C LEU A 18 15.85 31.03 -20.23
N ILE A 19 14.74 31.78 -20.32
CA ILE A 19 14.02 32.31 -19.15
C ILE A 19 12.87 31.39 -18.71
N VAL A 20 12.29 30.59 -19.59
CA VAL A 20 11.29 29.56 -19.22
C VAL A 20 11.92 28.24 -18.76
N VAL A 21 13.17 27.95 -19.15
CA VAL A 21 13.98 26.86 -18.57
C VAL A 21 14.67 27.27 -17.25
N ALA A 22 14.62 28.55 -16.88
CA ALA A 22 15.18 29.08 -15.64
C ALA A 22 14.17 29.24 -14.49
N ALA A 23 12.89 28.87 -14.67
CA ALA A 23 11.92 28.81 -13.56
C ALA A 23 12.12 27.60 -12.63
N VAL A 24 13.12 26.74 -12.90
CA VAL A 24 13.61 25.68 -12.00
C VAL A 24 15.06 25.96 -11.52
N VAL A 25 15.66 27.10 -11.87
CA VAL A 25 17.11 27.35 -11.64
C VAL A 25 17.40 28.44 -10.58
N LEU A 26 16.40 29.02 -9.91
CA LEU A 26 16.65 29.81 -8.69
C LEU A 26 16.67 28.93 -7.43
N ARG A 27 17.55 27.91 -7.41
CA ARG A 27 18.11 27.36 -6.15
C ARG A 27 19.27 28.27 -5.75
N SER A 28 18.94 29.36 -5.04
CA SER A 28 19.92 30.18 -4.35
C SER A 28 20.57 29.37 -3.23
N GLY A 29 21.83 28.99 -3.41
CA GLY A 29 22.88 29.09 -2.39
C GLY A 29 22.80 28.24 -1.12
N ASP A 30 21.83 27.35 -0.94
CA ASP A 30 21.79 26.54 0.27
C ASP A 30 22.60 25.25 0.11
N LYS A 31 23.49 25.01 1.08
CA LYS A 31 24.20 23.74 1.26
C LYS A 31 23.19 22.58 1.18
N PRO A 32 23.55 21.43 0.58
CA PRO A 32 22.69 20.26 0.66
C PRO A 32 22.37 20.00 2.14
N SER A 33 21.09 20.01 2.50
CA SER A 33 20.68 19.56 3.82
C SER A 33 21.16 18.10 3.98
N ALA A 34 21.54 17.69 5.19
CA ALA A 34 21.95 16.31 5.43
C ALA A 34 20.87 15.38 4.84
N LYS A 35 21.28 14.49 3.92
CA LYS A 35 20.38 13.52 3.30
C LYS A 35 19.68 12.78 4.44
N ALA A 36 18.37 12.94 4.56
CA ALA A 36 17.61 12.21 5.57
C ALA A 36 17.51 10.77 5.06
N HIS A 37 18.30 9.87 5.65
CA HIS A 37 18.18 8.44 5.40
C HIS A 37 17.07 7.91 6.31
N SER A 38 15.97 7.40 5.73
CA SER A 38 14.93 6.75 6.50
C SER A 38 15.40 5.35 6.93
N ALA A 39 14.99 4.91 8.12
CA ALA A 39 15.27 3.56 8.60
C ALA A 39 14.74 2.49 7.63
N ASP A 40 13.58 2.74 7.01
CA ASP A 40 13.02 1.86 5.98
C ASP A 40 13.91 1.72 4.74
N LEU A 41 14.49 2.82 4.25
CA LEU A 41 15.40 2.77 3.12
C LEU A 41 16.66 1.98 3.48
N GLU A 42 17.21 2.18 4.69
CA GLU A 42 18.39 1.46 5.13
C GLU A 42 18.11 -0.03 5.39
N TYR A 43 16.92 -0.38 5.91
CA TYR A 43 16.45 -1.76 5.98
C TYR A 43 16.41 -2.43 4.61
N LEU A 44 15.72 -1.77 3.65
CA LEU A 44 15.55 -2.32 2.31
C LEU A 44 16.89 -2.45 1.58
N LYS A 45 17.82 -1.50 1.78
CA LYS A 45 19.20 -1.62 1.29
C LYS A 45 19.93 -2.82 1.93
N ALA A 46 19.74 -3.07 3.22
CA ALA A 46 20.38 -4.18 3.92
C ALA A 46 19.90 -5.53 3.37
N VAL A 47 18.59 -5.77 3.30
CA VAL A 47 18.03 -7.04 2.79
C VAL A 47 18.41 -7.28 1.31
N ASN A 48 18.44 -6.23 0.49
CA ASN A 48 18.84 -6.32 -0.92
C ASN A 48 20.37 -6.49 -1.13
N SER A 49 21.17 -6.36 -0.07
CA SER A 49 22.63 -6.52 -0.12
C SER A 49 23.11 -7.90 0.37
N VAL A 50 22.22 -8.75 0.87
CA VAL A 50 22.58 -10.11 1.33
C VAL A 50 22.80 -11.06 0.16
N ALA A 51 21.81 -11.12 -0.74
CA ALA A 51 21.79 -12.03 -1.89
C ALA A 51 20.83 -11.48 -2.96
N PRO A 52 20.88 -12.01 -4.20
CA PRO A 52 19.82 -11.77 -5.17
C PRO A 52 18.48 -12.22 -4.58
N LEU A 53 17.55 -11.29 -4.42
CA LEU A 53 16.19 -11.62 -3.99
C LEU A 53 15.51 -12.49 -5.05
N GLN A 54 14.86 -13.55 -4.59
CA GLN A 54 14.02 -14.39 -5.44
C GLN A 54 12.69 -13.68 -5.73
N ASP A 55 12.18 -12.95 -4.74
CA ASP A 55 11.00 -12.11 -4.88
C ASP A 55 11.36 -10.74 -5.46
N PRO A 56 10.81 -10.36 -6.64
CA PRO A 56 11.03 -9.04 -7.21
C PRO A 56 10.26 -7.91 -6.50
N GLU A 57 9.26 -8.18 -5.66
CA GLU A 57 8.45 -7.16 -4.98
C GLU A 57 9.32 -6.24 -4.12
N LEU A 58 10.21 -6.80 -3.31
CA LEU A 58 11.16 -6.04 -2.48
C LEU A 58 12.14 -5.18 -3.30
N LEU A 59 12.45 -5.55 -4.55
CA LEU A 59 13.24 -4.69 -5.45
C LEU A 59 12.43 -3.44 -5.83
N PHE A 60 11.14 -3.61 -6.11
CA PHE A 60 10.25 -2.50 -6.46
C PHE A 60 9.92 -1.61 -5.27
N VAL A 61 9.72 -2.19 -4.07
CA VAL A 61 9.55 -1.41 -2.83
C VAL A 61 10.79 -0.56 -2.58
N LEU A 62 12.00 -1.12 -2.69
CA LEU A 62 13.25 -0.36 -2.55
C LEU A 62 13.38 0.74 -3.62
N MET A 63 13.06 0.44 -4.89
CA MET A 63 13.03 1.43 -5.96
C MET A 63 12.10 2.60 -5.61
N THR A 64 10.87 2.32 -5.18
CA THR A 64 9.88 3.33 -4.77
C THR A 64 10.36 4.16 -3.59
N GLN A 65 11.08 3.58 -2.62
CA GLN A 65 11.67 4.33 -1.52
C GLN A 65 12.78 5.28 -1.99
N PHE A 66 13.64 4.88 -2.93
CA PHE A 66 14.61 5.80 -3.54
C PHE A 66 13.93 6.95 -4.28
N VAL A 67 12.84 6.68 -5.00
CA VAL A 67 12.05 7.70 -5.71
C VAL A 67 11.42 8.69 -4.74
N ASN A 68 10.78 8.19 -3.67
CA ASN A 68 10.13 9.03 -2.67
C ASN A 68 11.12 9.76 -1.75
N SER A 69 12.35 9.29 -1.64
CA SER A 69 13.41 10.02 -0.94
C SER A 69 14.12 11.05 -1.84
N ASN A 70 13.73 11.21 -3.11
CA ASN A 70 14.46 11.96 -4.13
C ASN A 70 15.96 11.56 -4.25
N LEU A 71 16.23 10.28 -4.08
CA LEU A 71 17.56 9.68 -4.12
C LEU A 71 17.74 8.79 -5.37
N GLN A 72 17.05 9.11 -6.48
CA GLN A 72 17.05 8.27 -7.68
C GLN A 72 18.45 8.01 -8.26
N GLY A 73 19.35 8.99 -8.19
CA GLY A 73 20.75 8.81 -8.61
C GLY A 73 21.50 7.79 -7.73
N GLU A 74 21.33 7.86 -6.41
CA GLU A 74 21.91 6.90 -5.46
C GLU A 74 21.29 5.51 -5.63
N GLY A 75 19.97 5.44 -5.86
CA GLY A 75 19.29 4.19 -6.16
C GLY A 75 19.82 3.54 -7.44
N ALA A 76 19.99 4.32 -8.53
CA ALA A 76 20.55 3.80 -9.77
C ALA A 76 21.98 3.26 -9.58
N GLU A 77 22.80 3.91 -8.76
CA GLU A 77 24.14 3.43 -8.39
C GLU A 77 24.08 2.15 -7.55
N PHE A 78 23.19 2.10 -6.55
CA PHE A 78 22.96 0.94 -5.69
C PHE A 78 22.57 -0.30 -6.51
N PHE A 79 21.52 -0.20 -7.33
CA PHE A 79 21.07 -1.31 -8.17
C PHE A 79 22.11 -1.69 -9.23
N SER A 80 22.87 -0.73 -9.77
CA SER A 80 23.97 -1.03 -10.69
C SER A 80 25.12 -1.79 -10.00
N ALA A 81 25.41 -1.48 -8.74
CA ALA A 81 26.40 -2.20 -7.95
C ALA A 81 25.93 -3.63 -7.66
N ARG A 82 24.69 -3.81 -7.20
CA ARG A 82 24.08 -5.13 -6.97
C ARG A 82 24.02 -5.96 -8.24
N LEU A 83 23.63 -5.38 -9.38
CA LEU A 83 23.64 -6.06 -10.68
C LEU A 83 25.02 -6.60 -11.04
N ARG A 84 26.10 -5.82 -10.86
CA ARG A 84 27.47 -6.27 -11.13
C ARG A 84 27.93 -7.36 -10.16
N GLU A 85 27.64 -7.19 -8.88
CA GLU A 85 28.01 -8.13 -7.83
C GLU A 85 27.32 -9.49 -8.01
N TYR A 86 26.06 -9.48 -8.40
CA TYR A 86 25.23 -10.66 -8.52
C TYR A 86 25.18 -11.23 -9.94
N GLU A 87 25.78 -10.57 -10.93
CA GLU A 87 25.68 -10.94 -12.35
C GLU A 87 25.85 -12.44 -12.65
N PRO A 88 26.80 -13.18 -12.03
CA PRO A 88 26.97 -14.61 -12.29
C PRO A 88 25.80 -15.49 -11.80
N LYS A 89 25.02 -14.99 -10.84
CA LYS A 89 23.92 -15.70 -10.17
C LYS A 89 22.54 -15.34 -10.71
N LEU A 90 22.42 -14.25 -11.47
CA LEU A 90 21.14 -13.76 -11.97
C LEU A 90 20.73 -14.46 -13.28
N THR A 91 19.46 -14.86 -13.35
CA THR A 91 18.82 -15.27 -14.61
C THR A 91 18.67 -14.08 -15.57
N PRO A 92 18.47 -14.32 -16.89
CA PRO A 92 18.20 -13.24 -17.85
C PRO A 92 17.00 -12.35 -17.44
N VAL A 93 15.92 -12.97 -16.93
CA VAL A 93 14.74 -12.25 -16.42
C VAL A 93 15.13 -11.37 -15.24
N GLN A 94 15.85 -11.87 -14.24
CA GLN A 94 16.27 -11.05 -13.11
C GLN A 94 17.17 -9.88 -13.56
N LYS A 95 18.14 -10.13 -14.46
CA LYS A 95 18.98 -9.07 -15.04
C LYS A 95 18.14 -7.99 -15.74
N SER A 96 17.09 -8.39 -16.45
CA SER A 96 16.17 -7.45 -17.10
C SER A 96 15.43 -6.56 -16.09
N LEU A 97 15.03 -7.10 -14.93
CA LEU A 97 14.37 -6.33 -13.87
C LEU A 97 15.32 -5.28 -13.27
N TYR A 98 16.57 -5.67 -12.95
CA TYR A 98 17.58 -4.72 -12.48
C TYR A 98 17.82 -3.60 -13.50
N LEU A 99 17.98 -3.94 -14.79
CA LEU A 99 18.19 -2.94 -15.84
C LEU A 99 16.99 -2.03 -16.03
N GLY A 100 15.76 -2.56 -15.93
CA GLY A 100 14.52 -1.79 -15.93
C GLY A 100 14.50 -0.77 -14.79
N ILE A 101 14.71 -1.22 -13.55
CA ILE A 101 14.75 -0.37 -12.35
C ILE A 101 15.83 0.72 -12.48
N ILE A 102 17.04 0.34 -12.89
CA ILE A 102 18.13 1.30 -13.14
C ILE A 102 17.71 2.32 -14.21
N GLY A 103 17.08 1.87 -15.30
CA GLY A 103 16.59 2.72 -16.36
C GLY A 103 15.57 3.75 -15.87
N LEU A 104 14.57 3.32 -15.09
CA LEU A 104 13.56 4.19 -14.51
C LEU A 104 14.16 5.25 -13.58
N LEU A 105 14.97 4.81 -12.60
CA LEU A 105 15.61 5.72 -11.66
C LEU A 105 16.51 6.73 -12.37
N ARG A 106 17.25 6.28 -13.39
CA ARG A 106 18.07 7.18 -14.20
C ARG A 106 17.22 8.18 -14.98
N ALA A 107 16.12 7.75 -15.59
CA ALA A 107 15.23 8.62 -16.34
C ALA A 107 14.68 9.75 -15.44
N GLN A 108 14.21 9.40 -14.24
CA GLN A 108 13.71 10.37 -13.26
C GLN A 108 14.83 11.30 -12.73
N HIS A 109 16.07 10.82 -12.61
CA HIS A 109 17.22 11.64 -12.23
C HIS A 109 17.74 12.56 -13.35
N ALA A 110 17.35 12.36 -14.61
CA ALA A 110 17.97 13.02 -15.76
C ALA A 110 17.93 14.56 -15.71
N SER A 111 16.89 15.13 -15.08
CA SER A 111 16.75 16.58 -14.88
C SER A 111 17.83 17.19 -13.98
N SER A 112 18.43 16.38 -13.09
CA SER A 112 19.53 16.78 -12.21
C SER A 112 20.91 16.64 -12.86
N VAL A 113 21.01 15.96 -14.00
CA VAL A 113 22.26 15.80 -14.76
C VAL A 113 22.58 17.11 -15.51
N PRO A 114 23.84 17.61 -15.46
CA PRO A 114 24.24 18.81 -16.20
C PRO A 114 23.90 18.73 -17.69
N LEU A 115 23.38 19.83 -18.26
CA LEU A 115 22.84 19.87 -19.63
C LEU A 115 23.79 19.28 -20.69
N LEU A 116 25.09 19.58 -20.61
CA LEU A 116 26.11 19.07 -21.54
C LEU A 116 26.28 17.54 -21.53
N ARG A 117 25.96 16.89 -20.40
CA ARG A 117 26.06 15.43 -20.25
C ARG A 117 24.70 14.73 -20.36
N ARG A 118 23.60 15.48 -20.21
CA ARG A 118 22.23 14.96 -20.14
C ARG A 118 21.84 14.15 -21.37
N TYR A 119 22.18 14.62 -22.57
CA TYR A 119 21.82 13.91 -23.80
C TYR A 119 22.45 12.50 -23.87
N GLY A 120 23.76 12.39 -23.60
CA GLY A 120 24.45 11.10 -23.57
C GLY A 120 23.96 10.20 -22.43
N TYR A 121 23.67 10.80 -21.27
CA TYR A 121 23.10 10.10 -20.13
C TYR A 121 21.73 9.47 -20.44
N VAL A 122 20.84 10.20 -21.11
CA VAL A 122 19.52 9.69 -21.54
C VAL A 122 19.67 8.61 -22.61
N LYS A 123 20.61 8.75 -23.56
CA LYS A 123 20.90 7.69 -24.53
C LYS A 123 21.37 6.38 -23.86
N ASP A 124 22.25 6.46 -22.86
CA ASP A 124 22.66 5.29 -22.09
C ASP A 124 21.48 4.68 -21.30
N THR A 125 20.57 5.51 -20.79
CA THR A 125 19.33 5.03 -20.15
C THR A 125 18.45 4.25 -21.12
N ILE A 126 18.21 4.76 -22.32
CA ILE A 126 17.44 4.06 -23.37
C ILE A 126 18.11 2.72 -23.71
N ALA A 127 19.42 2.70 -23.93
CA ALA A 127 20.15 1.48 -24.26
C ALA A 127 20.04 0.40 -23.17
N ARG A 128 19.97 0.79 -21.89
CA ARG A 128 19.74 -0.15 -20.77
C ARG A 128 18.33 -0.74 -20.79
N LEU A 129 17.32 0.06 -21.11
CA LEU A 129 15.94 -0.41 -21.26
C LEU A 129 15.82 -1.37 -22.45
N ASP A 130 16.47 -1.05 -23.57
CA ASP A 130 16.54 -1.96 -24.73
C ASP A 130 17.22 -3.28 -24.36
N GLN A 131 18.33 -3.24 -23.61
CA GLN A 131 19.00 -4.43 -23.12
C GLN A 131 18.11 -5.24 -22.16
N ALA A 132 17.36 -4.58 -21.28
CA ALA A 132 16.40 -5.23 -20.40
C ALA A 132 15.35 -5.99 -21.22
N LYS A 133 14.78 -5.34 -22.25
CA LYS A 133 13.80 -5.93 -23.16
C LYS A 133 14.37 -7.12 -23.94
N GLN A 134 15.61 -7.03 -24.40
CA GLN A 134 16.29 -8.13 -25.08
C GLN A 134 16.48 -9.35 -24.15
N LEU A 135 16.93 -9.12 -22.92
CA LEU A 135 17.14 -10.19 -21.94
C LEU A 135 15.84 -10.87 -21.48
N SER A 136 14.74 -10.12 -21.47
CA SER A 136 13.40 -10.67 -21.15
C SER A 136 12.69 -11.28 -22.36
N GLY A 137 13.27 -11.18 -23.56
CA GLY A 137 12.61 -11.56 -24.82
C GLY A 137 11.35 -10.72 -25.12
N GLY A 138 11.20 -9.56 -24.47
CA GLY A 138 9.98 -8.75 -24.53
C GLY A 138 8.76 -9.40 -23.88
N GLN A 139 8.93 -10.44 -23.07
CA GLN A 139 7.82 -11.22 -22.49
C GLN A 139 7.50 -10.90 -21.02
N VAL A 140 8.28 -10.03 -20.38
CA VAL A 140 8.11 -9.66 -18.97
C VAL A 140 7.34 -8.34 -18.89
N PHE A 141 6.14 -8.39 -18.30
CA PHE A 141 5.22 -7.24 -18.22
C PHE A 141 5.89 -6.00 -17.62
N VAL A 142 6.50 -6.14 -16.44
CA VAL A 142 7.08 -4.99 -15.73
C VAL A 142 8.22 -4.34 -16.53
N VAL A 143 8.97 -5.11 -17.31
CA VAL A 143 10.05 -4.57 -18.17
C VAL A 143 9.47 -3.72 -19.30
N ASN A 144 8.45 -4.21 -20.01
CA ASN A 144 7.77 -3.44 -21.04
C ASN A 144 7.04 -2.23 -20.46
N TRP A 145 6.43 -2.38 -19.28
CA TRP A 145 5.76 -1.30 -18.56
C TRP A 145 6.75 -0.17 -18.22
N ILE A 146 7.89 -0.49 -17.62
CA ILE A 146 8.93 0.52 -17.28
C ILE A 146 9.41 1.22 -18.56
N ALA A 147 9.73 0.45 -19.61
CA ALA A 147 10.21 1.01 -20.87
C ALA A 147 9.17 1.95 -21.49
N GLY A 148 7.91 1.53 -21.58
CA GLY A 148 6.82 2.31 -22.15
C GLY A 148 6.53 3.60 -21.38
N VAL A 149 6.52 3.54 -20.04
CA VAL A 149 6.39 4.71 -19.15
C VAL A 149 7.52 5.70 -19.40
N VAL A 150 8.78 5.24 -19.35
CA VAL A 150 9.96 6.09 -19.55
C VAL A 150 9.95 6.70 -20.95
N HIS A 151 9.74 5.90 -21.99
CA HIS A 151 9.75 6.34 -23.38
C HIS A 151 8.65 7.35 -23.68
N THR A 152 7.51 7.29 -22.99
CA THR A 152 6.41 8.26 -23.13
C THR A 152 6.81 9.66 -22.64
N GLU A 153 7.65 9.74 -21.59
CA GLU A 153 8.09 11.02 -21.01
C GLU A 153 9.30 11.64 -21.74
N LEU A 154 9.91 10.92 -22.69
CA LEU A 154 11.09 11.42 -23.39
C LEU A 154 10.74 12.49 -24.43
N PRO A 155 11.58 13.54 -24.56
CA PRO A 155 11.43 14.52 -25.63
C PRO A 155 11.47 13.89 -27.04
N GLY A 156 10.67 14.42 -27.97
CA GLY A 156 10.48 13.86 -29.30
C GLY A 156 11.76 13.65 -30.15
N TYR A 157 12.84 14.39 -29.87
CA TYR A 157 14.12 14.24 -30.56
C TYR A 157 14.90 12.96 -30.18
N PHE A 158 14.43 12.17 -29.20
CA PHE A 158 14.93 10.82 -28.93
C PHE A 158 14.22 9.74 -29.76
N HIS A 159 13.14 10.09 -30.48
CA HIS A 159 12.40 9.20 -31.38
C HIS A 159 11.84 7.92 -30.74
N GLN A 160 11.53 7.94 -29.44
CA GLN A 160 11.03 6.77 -28.68
C GLN A 160 9.49 6.62 -28.66
N ARG A 161 8.75 7.55 -29.27
CA ARG A 161 7.28 7.55 -29.25
C ARG A 161 6.66 6.24 -29.76
N LYS A 162 7.19 5.72 -30.87
CA LYS A 162 6.70 4.46 -31.46
C LYS A 162 6.97 3.27 -30.54
N ALA A 163 8.17 3.20 -29.96
CA ALA A 163 8.54 2.17 -28.99
C ALA A 163 7.61 2.21 -27.76
N ALA A 164 7.36 3.41 -27.22
CA ALA A 164 6.43 3.61 -26.11
C ALA A 164 5.04 3.05 -26.43
N GLN A 165 4.50 3.36 -27.61
CA GLN A 165 3.19 2.88 -28.03
C GLN A 165 3.17 1.35 -28.16
N GLU A 166 4.19 0.74 -28.76
CA GLU A 166 4.30 -0.73 -28.92
C GLU A 166 4.41 -1.44 -27.55
N GLU A 167 5.20 -0.89 -26.63
CA GLU A 167 5.41 -1.45 -25.29
C GLU A 167 4.16 -1.39 -24.42
N LEU A 168 3.47 -0.24 -24.42
CA LEU A 168 2.25 -0.06 -23.65
C LEU A 168 1.08 -0.83 -24.27
N ALA A 169 0.97 -0.88 -25.61
CA ALA A 169 -0.02 -1.73 -26.28
C ALA A 169 0.20 -3.21 -25.95
N TRP A 170 1.46 -3.67 -25.95
CA TRP A 170 1.80 -5.03 -25.54
C TRP A 170 1.35 -5.31 -24.09
N CYS A 171 1.57 -4.37 -23.15
CA CYS A 171 1.13 -4.53 -21.77
C CYS A 171 -0.40 -4.64 -21.68
N MET A 172 -1.12 -3.82 -22.43
CA MET A 172 -2.59 -3.88 -22.49
C MET A 172 -3.09 -5.22 -23.06
N GLU A 173 -2.44 -5.75 -24.09
CA GLU A 173 -2.77 -7.06 -24.70
C GLU A 173 -2.42 -8.26 -23.82
N HIS A 174 -1.48 -8.10 -22.88
CA HIS A 174 -0.99 -9.15 -21.98
C HIS A 174 -1.24 -8.78 -20.52
N ALA A 175 -2.43 -8.26 -20.22
CA ALA A 175 -2.84 -7.87 -18.88
C ALA A 175 -2.80 -9.04 -17.88
N ASP A 176 -2.93 -10.29 -18.36
CA ASP A 176 -2.78 -11.53 -17.60
C ASP A 176 -1.37 -11.74 -17.04
N LYS A 177 -0.35 -11.11 -17.65
CA LYS A 177 1.05 -11.17 -17.19
C LYS A 177 1.40 -10.05 -16.21
N ALA A 178 0.47 -9.12 -15.93
CA ALA A 178 0.68 -8.09 -14.93
C ALA A 178 0.71 -8.72 -13.52
N PRO A 179 1.47 -8.15 -12.56
CA PRO A 179 1.39 -8.59 -11.17
C PRO A 179 -0.04 -8.54 -10.62
N HIS A 180 -0.79 -7.51 -11.00
CA HIS A 180 -2.24 -7.40 -10.84
C HIS A 180 -2.81 -6.37 -11.85
N SER A 181 -4.12 -6.37 -12.07
CA SER A 181 -4.78 -5.52 -13.08
C SER A 181 -4.59 -4.02 -12.87
N ALA A 182 -4.36 -3.55 -11.64
CA ALA A 182 -4.13 -2.14 -11.37
C ALA A 182 -2.84 -1.57 -11.97
N TRP A 183 -1.88 -2.40 -12.41
CA TRP A 183 -0.74 -1.93 -13.22
C TRP A 183 -1.16 -1.32 -14.56
N LEU A 184 -2.34 -1.69 -15.07
CA LEU A 184 -2.89 -1.13 -16.30
C LEU A 184 -3.27 0.35 -16.15
N ARG A 185 -3.43 0.86 -14.92
CA ARG A 185 -3.70 2.28 -14.64
C ARG A 185 -2.72 3.18 -15.38
N GLU A 186 -1.44 2.92 -15.19
CA GLU A 186 -0.35 3.68 -15.80
C GLU A 186 -0.22 3.37 -17.30
N VAL A 187 -0.53 2.14 -17.72
CA VAL A 187 -0.59 1.81 -19.15
C VAL A 187 -1.61 2.70 -19.87
N TYR A 188 -2.82 2.80 -19.33
CA TYR A 188 -3.87 3.66 -19.89
C TYR A 188 -3.48 5.12 -19.80
N TYR A 189 -2.99 5.60 -18.65
CA TYR A 189 -2.57 6.98 -18.48
C TYR A 189 -1.55 7.41 -19.55
N HIS A 190 -0.49 6.62 -19.75
CA HIS A 190 0.54 6.95 -20.74
C HIS A 190 0.09 6.76 -22.19
N LEU A 191 -0.74 5.77 -22.51
CA LEU A 191 -1.40 5.68 -23.83
C LEU A 191 -2.30 6.90 -24.10
N GLY A 192 -2.99 7.40 -23.07
CA GLY A 192 -3.77 8.63 -23.13
C GLY A 192 -2.92 9.86 -23.44
N LYS A 193 -1.76 10.01 -22.78
CA LYS A 193 -0.80 11.08 -23.09
C LYS A 193 -0.27 10.99 -24.52
N LEU A 194 0.04 9.79 -25.00
CA LEU A 194 0.47 9.57 -26.39
C LEU A 194 -0.63 9.96 -27.38
N ALA A 195 -1.88 9.56 -27.14
CA ALA A 195 -3.01 9.94 -27.98
C ALA A 195 -3.27 11.46 -27.98
N LEU A 196 -3.18 12.11 -26.81
CA LEU A 196 -3.34 13.56 -26.69
C LEU A 196 -2.28 14.30 -27.50
N ASN A 197 -1.02 13.84 -27.44
CA ASN A 197 0.08 14.39 -28.22
C ASN A 197 -0.07 14.14 -29.73
N ASP A 198 -0.91 13.18 -30.16
CA ASP A 198 -1.27 12.93 -31.57
C ASP A 198 -2.47 13.79 -32.02
N GLY A 199 -3.08 14.54 -31.11
CA GLY A 199 -4.29 15.30 -31.37
C GLY A 199 -5.57 14.46 -31.33
N ASP A 200 -5.49 13.17 -30.95
CA ASP A 200 -6.64 12.29 -30.78
C ASP A 200 -7.23 12.44 -29.38
N THR A 201 -8.00 13.52 -29.20
CA THR A 201 -8.60 13.88 -27.91
C THR A 201 -9.65 12.87 -27.44
N ALA A 202 -10.35 12.21 -28.37
CA ALA A 202 -11.36 11.20 -28.04
C ALA A 202 -10.69 9.97 -27.41
N LYS A 203 -9.64 9.45 -28.05
CA LYS A 203 -8.89 8.30 -27.53
C LYS A 203 -8.14 8.64 -26.25
N ALA A 204 -7.59 9.87 -26.14
CA ALA A 204 -6.97 10.34 -24.91
C ALA A 204 -7.96 10.34 -23.74
N HIS A 205 -9.19 10.81 -23.95
CA HIS A 205 -10.23 10.83 -22.93
C HIS A 205 -10.69 9.42 -22.52
N GLU A 206 -10.83 8.50 -23.49
CA GLU A 206 -11.17 7.10 -23.20
C GLU A 206 -10.10 6.43 -22.32
N TYR A 207 -8.83 6.59 -22.67
CA TYR A 207 -7.74 6.05 -21.87
C TYR A 207 -7.64 6.70 -20.49
N LEU A 208 -7.86 8.01 -20.39
CA LEU A 208 -7.91 8.70 -19.10
C LEU A 208 -9.00 8.11 -18.20
N LEU A 209 -10.22 7.92 -18.73
CA LEU A 209 -11.31 7.27 -18.00
C LEU A 209 -10.93 5.86 -17.53
N ARG A 210 -10.27 5.07 -18.39
CA ARG A 210 -9.81 3.71 -18.04
C ARG A 210 -8.69 3.68 -17.00
N SER A 211 -7.86 4.72 -16.94
CA SER A 211 -6.85 4.85 -15.90
C SER A 211 -7.46 5.10 -14.52
N GLY A 212 -8.65 5.69 -14.47
CA GLY A 212 -9.29 6.13 -13.22
C GLY A 212 -8.78 7.47 -12.69
N TYR A 213 -7.88 8.14 -13.41
CA TYR A 213 -7.46 9.51 -13.08
C TYR A 213 -8.43 10.57 -13.62
N SER A 214 -8.51 11.70 -12.92
CA SER A 214 -9.36 12.84 -13.31
C SER A 214 -8.81 13.64 -14.50
N ASP A 215 -7.50 13.69 -14.63
CA ASP A 215 -6.78 14.53 -15.58
C ASP A 215 -5.35 14.01 -15.83
N PHE A 216 -4.62 14.69 -16.72
CA PHE A 216 -3.22 14.37 -17.01
C PHE A 216 -2.22 15.08 -16.09
N ASP A 217 -2.66 15.72 -14.99
CA ASP A 217 -1.82 16.36 -13.95
C ASP A 217 -1.72 15.47 -12.69
N HIS A 218 -1.10 14.30 -12.90
CA HIS A 218 -0.88 13.30 -11.87
C HIS A 218 0.64 13.09 -11.66
N PRO A 219 1.26 13.77 -10.66
CA PRO A 219 2.71 13.82 -10.50
C PRO A 219 3.33 12.58 -9.81
N ILE A 220 2.54 11.53 -9.62
CA ILE A 220 2.96 10.27 -8.99
C ILE A 220 2.58 9.09 -9.88
N THR A 221 3.22 7.96 -9.65
CA THR A 221 2.92 6.69 -10.31
C THR A 221 2.27 5.73 -9.31
N LEU A 222 1.07 5.25 -9.62
CA LEU A 222 0.37 4.27 -8.78
C LEU A 222 0.35 2.89 -9.44
N ALA A 223 1.15 1.98 -8.89
CA ALA A 223 1.22 0.56 -9.25
C ALA A 223 0.70 -0.34 -8.12
N THR A 224 -0.32 0.13 -7.40
CA THR A 224 -0.91 -0.54 -6.23
C THR A 224 -2.24 -1.22 -6.58
N PRO A 225 -2.55 -2.39 -5.99
CA PRO A 225 -3.87 -3.01 -6.09
C PRO A 225 -4.94 -2.28 -5.27
N PHE A 226 -4.52 -1.39 -4.37
CA PHE A 226 -5.43 -0.60 -3.53
C PHE A 226 -6.34 0.29 -4.37
N SER A 227 -7.58 0.40 -3.92
CA SER A 227 -8.54 1.34 -4.47
C SER A 227 -9.19 2.17 -3.37
N GLU A 228 -9.48 3.43 -3.69
CA GLU A 228 -10.20 4.38 -2.84
C GLU A 228 -11.33 4.97 -3.65
N ASP A 229 -12.56 4.65 -3.27
CA ASP A 229 -13.76 5.20 -3.89
C ASP A 229 -14.72 5.66 -2.82
N ARG A 230 -15.36 6.82 -3.03
CA ARG A 230 -16.26 7.39 -2.03
C ARG A 230 -17.49 6.53 -1.76
N ALA A 231 -18.02 5.86 -2.78
CA ALA A 231 -19.23 5.06 -2.68
C ALA A 231 -18.93 3.68 -2.09
N SER A 232 -17.83 3.06 -2.51
CA SER A 232 -17.48 1.70 -2.08
C SER A 232 -16.51 1.60 -0.91
N GLY A 233 -15.77 2.66 -0.58
CA GLY A 233 -14.66 2.61 0.37
C GLY A 233 -13.40 2.01 -0.23
N HIS A 234 -12.54 1.50 0.63
CA HIS A 234 -11.27 0.87 0.29
C HIS A 234 -11.46 -0.59 -0.12
N ALA A 235 -10.64 -1.04 -1.07
CA ALA A 235 -10.44 -2.46 -1.34
C ALA A 235 -8.95 -2.73 -1.58
N PHE A 236 -8.47 -3.84 -1.02
CA PHE A 236 -7.04 -4.17 -1.03
C PHE A 236 -6.57 -4.84 -2.33
N ALA A 237 -7.50 -5.42 -3.09
CA ALA A 237 -7.22 -6.19 -4.30
C ALA A 237 -8.26 -5.93 -5.39
N PRO A 238 -7.97 -6.21 -6.67
CA PRO A 238 -8.99 -6.32 -7.71
C PRO A 238 -9.97 -7.47 -7.44
N ARG A 239 -11.20 -7.35 -7.97
CA ARG A 239 -12.24 -8.37 -7.80
C ARG A 239 -11.82 -9.69 -8.41
N ARG A 240 -11.78 -10.74 -7.59
CA ARG A 240 -11.42 -12.09 -8.03
C ARG A 240 -12.15 -13.13 -7.18
N ILE A 241 -12.54 -14.23 -7.80
CA ILE A 241 -12.99 -15.45 -7.12
C ILE A 241 -11.98 -16.54 -7.44
N THR A 242 -11.43 -17.19 -6.42
CA THR A 242 -10.48 -18.30 -6.56
C THR A 242 -10.91 -19.51 -5.75
N GLU A 243 -10.50 -20.69 -6.19
CA GLU A 243 -10.70 -21.94 -5.45
C GLU A 243 -9.38 -22.35 -4.79
N VAL A 244 -9.26 -22.15 -3.47
CA VAL A 244 -8.08 -22.57 -2.67
C VAL A 244 -7.97 -24.09 -2.68
N VAL A 245 -9.12 -24.76 -2.50
CA VAL A 245 -9.27 -26.19 -2.71
C VAL A 245 -10.36 -26.36 -3.77
N PRO A 246 -10.05 -26.98 -4.93
CA PRO A 246 -10.97 -27.09 -6.05
C PRO A 246 -12.35 -27.61 -5.64
N ARG A 247 -13.39 -26.84 -5.97
CA ARG A 247 -14.81 -27.08 -5.71
C ARG A 247 -15.17 -27.25 -4.23
N ARG A 248 -14.29 -26.86 -3.32
CA ARG A 248 -14.41 -27.11 -1.88
C ARG A 248 -14.26 -25.84 -1.06
N ILE A 249 -13.26 -24.99 -1.37
CA ILE A 249 -13.02 -23.73 -0.64
C ILE A 249 -12.86 -22.60 -1.67
N TYR A 250 -13.76 -21.62 -1.58
CA TYR A 250 -13.79 -20.44 -2.42
C TYR A 250 -13.35 -19.21 -1.62
N THR A 251 -12.54 -18.36 -2.24
CA THR A 251 -12.14 -17.04 -1.72
C THR A 251 -12.62 -15.97 -2.67
N LEU A 252 -13.24 -14.92 -2.14
CA LEU A 252 -13.67 -13.76 -2.89
C LEU A 252 -12.87 -12.54 -2.43
N SER A 253 -11.97 -12.08 -3.29
CA SER A 253 -11.09 -10.95 -3.03
C SER A 253 -11.54 -9.68 -3.71
N GLY A 254 -11.31 -8.53 -3.06
CA GLY A 254 -11.51 -7.21 -3.67
C GLY A 254 -12.98 -6.83 -3.89
N PHE A 255 -13.93 -7.52 -3.27
CA PHE A 255 -15.35 -7.14 -3.30
C PHE A 255 -15.65 -5.96 -2.38
N GLU A 256 -14.91 -5.86 -1.27
CA GLU A 256 -14.93 -4.78 -0.29
C GLU A 256 -13.62 -4.79 0.52
N PHE A 257 -13.67 -4.27 1.76
CA PHE A 257 -12.55 -4.21 2.69
C PHE A 257 -12.08 -5.61 3.17
N THR A 258 -13.00 -6.51 3.53
CA THR A 258 -12.67 -7.88 3.95
C THR A 258 -12.68 -8.89 2.79
N GLU A 259 -12.05 -10.04 3.00
CA GLU A 259 -12.17 -11.24 2.18
C GLU A 259 -13.35 -12.10 2.64
N TYR A 260 -14.08 -12.70 1.69
CA TYR A 260 -15.06 -13.74 2.03
C TYR A 260 -14.53 -15.12 1.71
N TYR A 261 -14.80 -16.07 2.60
CA TYR A 261 -14.53 -17.48 2.34
C TYR A 261 -15.78 -18.31 2.44
N PHE A 262 -15.92 -19.27 1.53
CA PHE A 262 -17.02 -20.22 1.52
C PHE A 262 -16.51 -21.65 1.33
N VAL A 263 -17.01 -22.56 2.17
CA VAL A 263 -16.56 -23.95 2.23
C VAL A 263 -17.75 -24.90 2.00
N VAL A 264 -17.71 -25.67 0.92
CA VAL A 264 -18.76 -26.64 0.54
C VAL A 264 -18.55 -27.91 1.33
N SER A 265 -19.43 -28.27 2.27
CA SER A 265 -19.30 -29.41 3.17
C SER A 265 -18.86 -30.71 2.50
N LYS A 266 -18.22 -31.61 3.25
CA LYS A 266 -17.66 -32.86 2.71
C LYS A 266 -18.71 -33.76 2.04
N ASP A 267 -19.95 -33.75 2.53
CA ASP A 267 -21.09 -34.43 1.91
C ASP A 267 -21.74 -33.66 0.76
N GLY A 268 -21.36 -32.40 0.54
CA GLY A 268 -21.87 -31.53 -0.53
C GLY A 268 -23.26 -30.95 -0.28
N HIS A 269 -23.79 -31.04 0.94
CA HIS A 269 -25.16 -30.64 1.26
C HIS A 269 -25.27 -29.29 1.99
N GLU A 270 -24.16 -28.74 2.47
CA GLU A 270 -24.12 -27.49 3.22
C GLU A 270 -23.00 -26.57 2.71
N LEU A 271 -23.24 -25.27 2.75
CA LEU A 271 -22.22 -24.24 2.56
C LEU A 271 -21.93 -23.57 3.91
N ILE A 272 -20.65 -23.36 4.18
CA ILE A 272 -20.15 -22.71 5.40
C ILE A 272 -19.48 -21.40 4.99
N GLY A 273 -19.89 -20.29 5.57
CA GLY A 273 -19.22 -18.99 5.41
C GLY A 273 -18.20 -18.73 6.52
N ILE A 274 -17.14 -18.02 6.19
CA ILE A 274 -16.23 -17.42 7.17
C ILE A 274 -16.34 -15.91 7.02
N ASP A 275 -16.67 -15.24 8.13
CA ASP A 275 -17.00 -13.83 8.22
C ASP A 275 -18.19 -13.39 7.37
N ALA A 276 -18.64 -12.15 7.60
CA ALA A 276 -19.87 -11.62 7.06
C ALA A 276 -19.72 -10.27 6.35
N GLY A 277 -18.52 -9.70 6.27
CA GLY A 277 -18.29 -8.44 5.59
C GLY A 277 -18.63 -7.20 6.39
N THR A 278 -18.46 -6.06 5.75
CA THR A 278 -18.63 -4.72 6.34
C THR A 278 -20.04 -4.20 6.21
N ARG A 279 -20.73 -4.56 5.12
CA ARG A 279 -22.06 -4.02 4.80
C ARG A 279 -22.97 -5.08 4.21
N PRO A 280 -24.29 -5.03 4.50
CA PRO A 280 -25.24 -6.00 3.98
C PRO A 280 -25.33 -6.03 2.45
N ASP A 281 -25.14 -4.89 1.78
CA ASP A 281 -25.21 -4.82 0.32
C ASP A 281 -23.96 -5.36 -0.38
N PHE A 282 -22.79 -5.28 0.25
CA PHE A 282 -21.58 -5.96 -0.25
C PHE A 282 -21.63 -7.46 0.00
N ALA A 283 -22.07 -7.90 1.18
CA ALA A 283 -22.30 -9.31 1.47
C ALA A 283 -23.24 -9.96 0.45
N LYS A 284 -24.31 -9.25 0.07
CA LYS A 284 -25.19 -9.65 -1.03
C LYS A 284 -24.45 -9.77 -2.36
N GLY A 285 -23.72 -8.73 -2.76
CA GLY A 285 -23.00 -8.71 -4.03
C GLY A 285 -21.95 -9.82 -4.14
N ALA A 286 -21.19 -10.06 -3.07
CA ALA A 286 -20.20 -11.13 -3.00
C ALA A 286 -20.87 -12.51 -3.09
N TYR A 287 -21.94 -12.75 -2.32
CA TYR A 287 -22.65 -14.02 -2.35
C TYR A 287 -23.32 -14.31 -3.71
N GLU A 288 -23.96 -13.32 -4.32
CA GLU A 288 -24.53 -13.46 -5.67
C GLU A 288 -23.44 -13.72 -6.73
N ALA A 289 -22.27 -13.08 -6.59
CA ALA A 289 -21.13 -13.33 -7.48
C ALA A 289 -20.58 -14.75 -7.33
N LEU A 290 -20.51 -15.27 -6.09
CA LEU A 290 -20.15 -16.67 -5.85
C LEU A 290 -21.13 -17.63 -6.52
N GLN A 291 -22.44 -17.41 -6.34
CA GLN A 291 -23.47 -18.25 -6.94
C GLN A 291 -23.43 -18.23 -8.48
N ALA A 292 -23.08 -17.09 -9.07
CA ALA A 292 -22.90 -16.96 -10.51
C ALA A 292 -21.61 -17.68 -11.00
N TYR A 293 -20.54 -17.64 -10.22
CA TYR A 293 -19.27 -18.30 -10.53
C TYR A 293 -19.35 -19.82 -10.40
N ALA A 294 -19.97 -20.31 -9.32
CA ALA A 294 -20.15 -21.72 -9.00
C ALA A 294 -21.66 -22.04 -8.88
N PRO A 295 -22.37 -22.25 -10.00
CA PRO A 295 -23.79 -22.59 -9.95
C PRO A 295 -23.99 -23.96 -9.29
N GLY A 296 -25.04 -24.07 -8.47
CA GLY A 296 -25.40 -25.33 -7.80
C GLY A 296 -24.71 -25.57 -6.46
N LEU A 297 -24.12 -24.55 -5.85
CA LEU A 297 -23.67 -24.62 -4.46
C LEU A 297 -24.83 -25.00 -3.51
N PRO A 298 -24.56 -25.77 -2.44
CA PRO A 298 -25.56 -26.07 -1.44
C PRO A 298 -25.99 -24.81 -0.65
N PRO A 299 -27.09 -24.88 0.12
CA PRO A 299 -27.53 -23.77 0.94
C PRO A 299 -26.49 -23.37 2.00
N LEU A 300 -26.33 -22.07 2.25
CA LEU A 300 -25.55 -21.54 3.36
C LEU A 300 -26.27 -21.79 4.69
N THR A 301 -25.70 -22.65 5.52
CA THR A 301 -26.31 -23.09 6.80
C THR A 301 -25.54 -22.60 8.02
N THR A 302 -24.26 -22.31 7.87
CA THR A 302 -23.35 -21.99 8.97
C THR A 302 -22.44 -20.84 8.58
N ILE A 303 -22.23 -19.89 9.49
CA ILE A 303 -21.22 -18.84 9.36
C ILE A 303 -20.38 -18.83 10.63
N PHE A 304 -19.06 -18.96 10.47
CA PHE A 304 -18.10 -18.76 11.55
C PHE A 304 -17.53 -17.35 11.45
N ILE A 305 -17.61 -16.59 12.55
CA ILE A 305 -17.01 -15.26 12.65
C ILE A 305 -15.64 -15.40 13.31
N THR A 306 -14.60 -14.95 12.62
CA THR A 306 -13.23 -14.97 13.13
C THR A 306 -13.08 -14.01 14.30
N HIS A 307 -13.68 -12.82 14.23
CA HIS A 307 -13.71 -11.82 15.29
C HIS A 307 -14.77 -10.75 15.00
N ALA A 308 -15.19 -9.98 16.00
CA ALA A 308 -16.30 -9.03 15.89
C ALA A 308 -15.83 -7.59 15.66
N HIS A 309 -15.28 -7.33 14.48
CA HIS A 309 -14.91 -6.00 14.01
C HIS A 309 -15.81 -5.57 12.83
N TRP A 310 -15.93 -4.26 12.57
CA TRP A 310 -16.88 -3.67 11.59
C TRP A 310 -16.95 -4.45 10.27
N ASP A 311 -15.81 -4.86 9.73
CA ASP A 311 -15.63 -5.44 8.41
C ASP A 311 -15.80 -6.95 8.37
N HIS A 312 -15.94 -7.58 9.53
CA HIS A 312 -16.17 -9.02 9.65
C HIS A 312 -17.61 -9.35 10.04
N VAL A 313 -18.33 -8.41 10.67
CA VAL A 313 -19.72 -8.65 11.10
C VAL A 313 -20.76 -7.76 10.45
N GLY A 314 -20.42 -6.59 9.91
CA GLY A 314 -21.39 -5.61 9.42
C GLY A 314 -22.34 -6.10 8.31
N GLY A 315 -21.99 -7.11 7.52
CA GLY A 315 -22.89 -7.72 6.53
C GLY A 315 -23.81 -8.83 7.07
N HIS A 316 -23.78 -9.13 8.38
CA HIS A 316 -24.54 -10.25 8.97
C HIS A 316 -26.04 -10.21 8.67
N SER A 317 -26.65 -9.02 8.64
CA SER A 317 -28.10 -8.87 8.47
C SER A 317 -28.59 -9.39 7.11
N TYR A 318 -27.76 -9.30 6.06
CA TYR A 318 -28.05 -9.90 4.76
C TYR A 318 -28.11 -11.42 4.86
N PHE A 319 -27.07 -12.05 5.40
CA PHE A 319 -27.02 -13.51 5.53
C PHE A 319 -28.13 -14.05 6.43
N ARG A 320 -28.50 -13.33 7.49
CA ARG A 320 -29.63 -13.67 8.37
C ARG A 320 -30.99 -13.62 7.67
N SER A 321 -31.09 -12.90 6.54
CA SER A 321 -32.30 -12.84 5.71
C SER A 321 -32.46 -14.02 4.74
N LEU A 322 -31.41 -14.84 4.56
CA LEU A 322 -31.44 -15.99 3.67
C LEU A 322 -32.36 -17.10 4.21
N ASN A 323 -32.78 -17.98 3.30
CA ASN A 323 -33.56 -19.17 3.63
C ASN A 323 -32.88 -20.40 2.99
N PRO A 324 -32.44 -21.39 3.79
CA PRO A 324 -32.46 -21.44 5.25
C PRO A 324 -31.64 -20.31 5.89
N ARG A 325 -32.02 -19.91 7.11
CA ARG A 325 -31.28 -18.90 7.89
C ARG A 325 -30.01 -19.57 8.45
N PRO A 326 -28.80 -19.08 8.13
CA PRO A 326 -27.57 -19.65 8.66
C PRO A 326 -27.41 -19.36 10.17
N GLN A 327 -26.77 -20.28 10.87
CA GLN A 327 -26.36 -20.10 12.27
C GLN A 327 -24.99 -19.42 12.34
N PHE A 328 -24.90 -18.39 13.19
CA PHE A 328 -23.66 -17.66 13.44
C PHE A 328 -22.95 -18.18 14.68
N TYR A 329 -21.70 -18.58 14.50
CA TYR A 329 -20.79 -18.99 15.57
C TYR A 329 -19.75 -17.89 15.75
N GLY A 330 -19.55 -17.43 16.97
CA GLY A 330 -18.59 -16.37 17.28
C GLY A 330 -18.19 -16.40 18.75
N ARG A 331 -17.28 -15.51 19.17
CA ARG A 331 -16.86 -15.42 20.56
C ARG A 331 -17.92 -14.75 21.45
N GLY A 332 -18.00 -15.16 22.72
CA GLY A 332 -18.92 -14.57 23.68
C GLY A 332 -18.54 -13.16 24.15
N ASN A 333 -17.25 -12.79 24.06
CA ASN A 333 -16.72 -11.50 24.49
C ASN A 333 -16.72 -10.40 23.40
N TYR A 334 -17.45 -10.60 22.30
CA TYR A 334 -17.51 -9.68 21.15
C TYR A 334 -17.89 -8.23 21.50
N GLN A 335 -18.65 -8.02 22.57
CA GLN A 335 -19.11 -6.70 23.01
C GLN A 335 -17.95 -5.80 23.47
N GLU A 336 -16.88 -6.39 24.02
CA GLU A 336 -15.68 -5.64 24.43
C GLU A 336 -15.02 -4.94 23.24
N GLU A 337 -15.08 -5.55 22.05
CA GLU A 337 -14.51 -4.96 20.84
C GLU A 337 -15.38 -3.83 20.32
N PHE A 338 -16.71 -4.00 20.28
CA PHE A 338 -17.62 -2.89 19.94
C PHE A 338 -17.43 -1.69 20.87
N GLU A 339 -17.21 -1.91 22.16
CA GLU A 339 -16.92 -0.82 23.09
C GLU A 339 -15.62 -0.08 22.73
N LYS A 340 -14.54 -0.77 22.35
CA LYS A 340 -13.30 -0.10 21.91
C LYS A 340 -13.49 0.62 20.57
N GLU A 341 -14.12 -0.06 19.63
CA GLU A 341 -14.35 0.36 18.25
C GLU A 341 -15.18 1.66 18.18
N PHE A 342 -16.29 1.71 18.92
CA PHE A 342 -17.27 2.81 18.84
C PHE A 342 -17.15 3.87 19.94
N ASN A 343 -16.28 3.68 20.96
CA ASN A 343 -15.90 4.76 21.86
C ASN A 343 -14.82 5.69 21.27
N GLY A 344 -14.25 5.31 20.11
CA GLY A 344 -13.31 6.12 19.34
C GLY A 344 -13.96 7.18 18.44
N PRO A 345 -13.17 8.00 17.75
CA PRO A 345 -13.66 9.01 16.81
C PRO A 345 -14.30 8.39 15.55
N ASP A 346 -15.58 8.67 15.27
CA ASP A 346 -16.32 8.23 14.06
C ASP A 346 -15.85 8.90 12.74
N VAL A 347 -14.67 9.51 12.72
CA VAL A 347 -14.25 10.39 11.60
C VAL A 347 -13.77 9.64 10.36
N PHE A 348 -13.55 8.32 10.43
CA PHE A 348 -12.92 7.56 9.33
C PHE A 348 -13.79 6.46 8.73
N ALA A 349 -14.85 5.99 9.39
CA ALA A 349 -15.57 4.79 8.95
C ALA A 349 -16.10 4.88 7.50
N LYS A 350 -16.70 6.01 7.12
CA LYS A 350 -17.17 6.23 5.74
C LYS A 350 -16.05 6.37 4.71
N GLN A 351 -14.86 6.78 5.13
CA GLN A 351 -13.69 6.84 4.27
C GLN A 351 -13.19 5.43 3.95
N PHE A 352 -13.21 4.53 4.95
CA PHE A 352 -12.78 3.15 4.80
C PHE A 352 -13.84 2.26 4.11
N PHE A 353 -15.13 2.44 4.42
CA PHE A 353 -16.19 1.48 4.05
C PHE A 353 -17.25 2.07 3.11
N GLY A 354 -17.05 3.31 2.68
CA GLY A 354 -17.91 4.02 1.75
C GLY A 354 -19.09 4.73 2.42
N GLU A 355 -19.74 5.62 1.67
CA GLU A 355 -20.73 6.55 2.20
C GLU A 355 -22.00 5.93 2.79
N ARG A 356 -22.28 4.66 2.44
CA ARG A 356 -23.45 3.89 2.93
C ARG A 356 -23.13 3.03 4.16
N PHE A 357 -21.92 3.08 4.69
CA PHE A 357 -21.59 2.43 5.95
C PHE A 357 -22.46 2.96 7.09
N SER A 358 -22.89 2.04 7.96
CA SER A 358 -23.74 2.31 9.13
C SER A 358 -23.25 1.52 10.33
N ALA A 359 -22.93 2.22 11.42
CA ALA A 359 -22.56 1.60 12.69
C ALA A 359 -23.66 0.66 13.23
N GLU A 360 -24.94 0.94 12.93
CA GLU A 360 -26.07 0.09 13.35
C GLU A 360 -26.01 -1.32 12.72
N ASP A 361 -25.49 -1.43 11.49
CA ASP A 361 -25.34 -2.73 10.83
C ASP A 361 -24.34 -3.61 11.62
N VAL A 362 -23.29 -3.01 12.18
CA VAL A 362 -22.30 -3.68 13.04
C VAL A 362 -22.87 -3.95 14.43
N LEU A 363 -23.39 -2.93 15.11
CA LEU A 363 -23.88 -3.01 16.50
C LEU A 363 -25.07 -3.95 16.68
N SER A 364 -25.82 -4.24 15.61
CA SER A 364 -26.93 -5.20 15.64
C SER A 364 -26.47 -6.67 15.58
N TYR A 365 -25.18 -6.94 15.39
CA TYR A 365 -24.62 -8.28 15.38
C TYR A 365 -24.66 -8.93 16.78
N LYS A 366 -24.88 -10.25 16.77
CA LYS A 366 -24.64 -11.14 17.91
C LYS A 366 -24.40 -12.56 17.40
N PRO A 367 -23.57 -13.37 18.06
CA PRO A 367 -23.47 -14.80 17.75
C PRO A 367 -24.78 -15.51 18.15
N ASP A 368 -25.16 -16.54 17.38
CA ASP A 368 -26.23 -17.46 17.77
C ASP A 368 -25.68 -18.55 18.72
N ILE A 369 -24.42 -18.92 18.54
CA ILE A 369 -23.68 -19.89 19.35
C ILE A 369 -22.33 -19.28 19.74
N THR A 370 -22.05 -19.21 21.04
CA THR A 370 -20.79 -18.67 21.57
C THR A 370 -19.72 -19.76 21.70
N ILE A 371 -18.48 -19.43 21.34
CA ILE A 371 -17.33 -20.34 21.38
C ILE A 371 -16.25 -19.75 22.30
N ASP A 372 -16.32 -20.07 23.58
CA ASP A 372 -15.37 -19.52 24.58
C ASP A 372 -14.23 -20.48 24.92
N ASN A 373 -14.32 -21.72 24.43
CA ASN A 373 -13.27 -22.73 24.54
C ASN A 373 -13.05 -23.39 23.18
N ARG A 374 -11.89 -24.05 23.01
CA ARG A 374 -11.64 -24.87 21.82
C ARG A 374 -12.82 -25.83 21.61
N THR A 375 -13.41 -25.79 20.43
CA THR A 375 -14.60 -26.55 20.09
C THR A 375 -14.40 -27.24 18.76
N ASP A 376 -14.50 -28.56 18.76
CA ASP A 376 -14.43 -29.38 17.54
C ASP A 376 -15.86 -29.66 17.06
N LEU A 377 -16.17 -29.31 15.81
CA LEU A 377 -17.49 -29.44 15.19
C LEU A 377 -17.45 -30.37 13.97
N ASN A 378 -18.63 -30.85 13.60
CA ASN A 378 -18.86 -31.54 12.33
C ASN A 378 -20.04 -30.88 11.59
N VAL A 379 -19.77 -30.28 10.43
CA VAL A 379 -20.77 -29.61 9.59
C VAL A 379 -20.77 -30.25 8.20
N GLY A 380 -21.88 -30.90 7.82
CA GLY A 380 -22.01 -31.70 6.60
C GLY A 380 -20.83 -32.67 6.36
N GLY A 381 -20.38 -33.37 7.41
CA GLY A 381 -19.25 -34.30 7.35
C GLY A 381 -17.85 -33.65 7.41
N SER A 382 -17.76 -32.32 7.43
CA SER A 382 -16.50 -31.56 7.56
C SER A 382 -16.12 -31.41 9.02
N LYS A 383 -14.91 -31.84 9.40
CA LYS A 383 -14.36 -31.52 10.72
C LYS A 383 -13.88 -30.08 10.74
N VAL A 384 -14.26 -29.33 11.77
CA VAL A 384 -13.84 -27.93 11.96
C VAL A 384 -13.38 -27.77 13.42
N GLU A 385 -12.18 -27.26 13.63
CA GLU A 385 -11.69 -26.86 14.95
C GLU A 385 -11.85 -25.34 15.08
N LEU A 386 -12.62 -24.90 16.08
CA LEU A 386 -12.76 -23.50 16.45
C LEU A 386 -11.87 -23.24 17.66
N ILE A 387 -10.87 -22.37 17.51
CA ILE A 387 -9.80 -22.17 18.48
C ILE A 387 -9.80 -20.70 18.90
N PRO A 388 -10.42 -20.38 20.06
CA PRO A 388 -10.29 -19.08 20.70
C PRO A 388 -8.83 -18.61 20.79
N ALA A 389 -8.58 -17.37 20.37
CA ALA A 389 -7.32 -16.66 20.53
C ALA A 389 -7.57 -15.29 21.19
N ARG A 390 -6.49 -14.56 21.50
CA ARG A 390 -6.56 -13.14 21.89
C ARG A 390 -6.09 -12.19 20.78
N GLY A 391 -5.72 -12.76 19.62
CA GLY A 391 -5.38 -12.05 18.38
C GLY A 391 -4.20 -11.08 18.49
N GLY A 392 -3.75 -10.59 17.34
CA GLY A 392 -2.96 -9.36 17.23
C GLY A 392 -3.84 -8.12 17.13
N GLU A 393 -5.06 -8.24 16.58
CA GLU A 393 -6.05 -7.16 16.49
C GLU A 393 -7.00 -7.12 17.70
N THR A 394 -7.86 -8.14 17.86
CA THR A 394 -8.92 -8.16 18.88
C THR A 394 -8.80 -9.32 19.88
N HIS A 395 -9.30 -9.12 21.12
CA HIS A 395 -9.29 -10.17 22.14
C HIS A 395 -10.30 -11.29 21.88
N ASP A 396 -11.27 -11.05 21.01
CA ASP A 396 -12.28 -12.01 20.57
C ASP A 396 -11.88 -12.73 19.26
N ALA A 397 -10.59 -12.75 18.92
CA ALA A 397 -10.12 -13.51 17.78
C ALA A 397 -10.40 -15.03 17.92
N MET A 398 -10.63 -15.70 16.79
CA MET A 398 -10.85 -17.14 16.70
C MET A 398 -10.24 -17.68 15.41
N LEU A 399 -9.31 -18.62 15.57
CA LEU A 399 -8.78 -19.39 14.45
C LEU A 399 -9.75 -20.51 14.10
N ILE A 400 -9.98 -20.72 12.81
CA ILE A 400 -10.90 -21.76 12.31
C ILE A 400 -10.09 -22.71 11.44
N TYR A 401 -9.95 -23.96 11.86
CA TYR A 401 -9.07 -24.93 11.20
C TYR A 401 -9.85 -26.12 10.64
N LEU A 402 -9.62 -26.41 9.35
CA LEU A 402 -10.11 -27.61 8.69
C LEU A 402 -8.96 -28.61 8.55
N PRO A 403 -8.86 -29.62 9.43
CA PRO A 403 -7.70 -30.53 9.46
C PRO A 403 -7.61 -31.45 8.24
N ASP A 404 -8.74 -31.82 7.64
CA ASP A 404 -8.77 -32.70 6.46
C ASP A 404 -8.17 -31.98 5.23
N GLU A 405 -8.47 -30.70 5.05
CA GLU A 405 -7.95 -29.84 3.97
C GLU A 405 -6.65 -29.12 4.34
N LYS A 406 -6.25 -29.15 5.61
CA LYS A 406 -5.12 -28.37 6.18
C LYS A 406 -5.21 -26.88 5.88
N VAL A 407 -6.41 -26.32 6.00
CA VAL A 407 -6.68 -24.89 5.80
C VAL A 407 -7.00 -24.25 7.13
N MET A 408 -6.33 -23.15 7.45
CA MET A 408 -6.63 -22.34 8.62
C MET A 408 -7.08 -20.94 8.19
N PHE A 409 -8.27 -20.55 8.64
CA PHE A 409 -8.72 -19.17 8.57
C PHE A 409 -8.25 -18.43 9.82
N MET A 410 -7.53 -17.34 9.57
CA MET A 410 -6.78 -16.58 10.54
C MET A 410 -7.54 -15.36 11.07
N GLY A 411 -8.56 -14.90 10.34
CA GLY A 411 -9.08 -13.53 10.51
C GLY A 411 -7.90 -12.55 10.47
N ASP A 412 -7.89 -11.62 11.41
CA ASP A 412 -6.84 -10.61 11.56
C ASP A 412 -6.03 -10.81 12.84
N VAL A 413 -5.82 -12.08 13.20
CA VAL A 413 -4.86 -12.47 14.22
C VAL A 413 -3.48 -11.90 13.93
N ILE A 414 -3.09 -11.79 12.65
CA ILE A 414 -1.91 -11.03 12.24
C ILE A 414 -2.36 -9.75 11.57
N MET A 415 -2.47 -8.68 12.36
CA MET A 415 -2.68 -7.34 11.86
C MET A 415 -1.41 -6.52 12.07
N PRO A 416 -0.76 -5.98 11.00
CA PRO A 416 0.51 -5.27 11.10
C PRO A 416 0.56 -4.19 12.16
N TYR A 417 -0.59 -3.57 12.44
CA TYR A 417 -0.75 -2.46 13.34
C TYR A 417 -1.02 -2.83 14.80
N LEU A 418 -1.17 -4.14 15.09
CA LEU A 418 -1.66 -4.67 16.35
C LEU A 418 -2.94 -3.96 16.77
N GLY A 419 -4.05 -4.23 16.08
CA GLY A 419 -5.29 -3.46 16.22
C GLY A 419 -5.57 -2.56 15.01
N ALA A 420 -6.78 -2.06 14.88
CA ALA A 420 -7.06 -0.86 14.13
C ALA A 420 -6.21 0.30 14.71
N PRO A 421 -5.44 1.04 13.88
CA PRO A 421 -4.52 2.09 14.33
C PRO A 421 -5.17 3.25 15.11
N PHE A 422 -6.50 3.32 15.12
CA PHE A 422 -7.27 4.41 15.75
C PHE A 422 -8.01 3.95 17.02
N ALA A 423 -7.92 2.66 17.36
CA ALA A 423 -8.50 2.08 18.56
C ALA A 423 -7.40 1.62 19.53
N GLU A 424 -7.69 1.75 20.82
CA GLU A 424 -6.85 1.26 21.92
C GLU A 424 -7.03 -0.24 22.12
N GLU A 425 -6.70 -0.99 21.08
CA GLU A 425 -6.77 -2.45 21.04
C GLU A 425 -5.41 -3.07 20.66
N GLY A 426 -5.39 -4.36 20.35
CA GLY A 426 -4.20 -5.10 19.99
C GLY A 426 -3.42 -5.69 21.17
N ASP A 427 -2.99 -6.93 21.00
CA ASP A 427 -2.26 -7.70 22.00
C ASP A 427 -1.07 -8.41 21.33
N LEU A 428 0.14 -7.83 21.49
CA LEU A 428 1.34 -8.46 20.92
C LEU A 428 1.59 -9.85 21.51
N GLN A 429 1.31 -10.07 22.79
CA GLN A 429 1.50 -11.39 23.37
C GLN A 429 0.45 -12.38 22.83
N GLY A 430 -0.79 -11.92 22.67
CA GLY A 430 -1.87 -12.63 21.98
C GLY A 430 -1.49 -13.06 20.56
N LEU A 431 -0.87 -12.16 19.79
CA LEU A 431 -0.30 -12.48 18.48
C LEU A 431 0.73 -13.61 18.60
N LEU A 432 1.77 -13.46 19.43
CA LEU A 432 2.84 -14.47 19.56
C LEU A 432 2.31 -15.86 19.96
N ASP A 433 1.32 -15.92 20.85
CA ASP A 433 0.68 -17.15 21.29
C ASP A 433 -0.18 -17.79 20.17
N ALA A 434 -0.81 -16.96 19.34
CA ALA A 434 -1.55 -17.43 18.18
C ALA A 434 -0.61 -17.96 17.08
N LEU A 435 0.56 -17.34 16.87
CA LEU A 435 1.58 -17.87 15.95
C LEU A 435 2.05 -19.27 16.38
N ASP A 436 2.25 -19.51 17.68
CA ASP A 436 2.55 -20.86 18.19
C ASP A 436 1.44 -21.86 17.86
N THR A 437 0.19 -21.43 18.00
CA THR A 437 -0.98 -22.25 17.68
C THR A 437 -0.96 -22.66 16.21
N VAL A 438 -0.70 -21.71 15.30
CA VAL A 438 -0.63 -21.97 13.85
C VAL A 438 0.51 -22.92 13.50
N VAL A 439 1.71 -22.62 14.00
CA VAL A 439 2.93 -23.41 13.76
C VAL A 439 2.73 -24.85 14.24
N SER A 440 2.07 -25.05 15.38
CA SER A 440 1.84 -26.39 15.91
C SER A 440 0.86 -27.23 15.08
N ARG A 441 -0.07 -26.60 14.33
CA ARG A 441 -1.00 -27.31 13.43
C ARG A 441 -0.40 -27.49 12.03
N ASN A 442 0.55 -26.63 11.64
CA ASN A 442 1.24 -26.65 10.37
C ASN A 442 0.28 -26.76 9.16
N PRO A 443 -0.69 -25.82 9.03
CA PRO A 443 -1.60 -25.81 7.89
C PRO A 443 -0.85 -25.62 6.56
N GLN A 444 -1.43 -26.15 5.49
CA GLN A 444 -0.94 -25.96 4.13
C GLN A 444 -1.34 -24.59 3.56
N TYR A 445 -2.53 -24.10 3.93
CA TYR A 445 -3.04 -22.80 3.49
C TYR A 445 -3.42 -21.95 4.71
N LEU A 446 -2.93 -20.71 4.73
CA LEU A 446 -3.31 -19.68 5.69
C LEU A 446 -4.14 -18.62 4.95
N LEU A 447 -5.36 -18.37 5.42
CA LEU A 447 -6.31 -17.45 4.82
C LEU A 447 -6.69 -16.40 5.85
N HIS A 448 -6.40 -15.13 5.59
CA HIS A 448 -6.56 -14.02 6.54
C HIS A 448 -7.77 -13.15 6.21
N GLY A 449 -8.12 -12.19 7.06
CA GLY A 449 -9.23 -11.27 6.82
C GLY A 449 -9.05 -10.42 5.56
N HIS A 450 -7.81 -10.19 5.13
CA HIS A 450 -7.48 -9.36 3.98
C HIS A 450 -6.51 -10.03 3.00
N GLU A 451 -6.61 -9.69 1.71
CA GLU A 451 -5.75 -10.25 0.65
C GLU A 451 -4.25 -10.02 0.89
N PRO A 452 -3.78 -8.80 1.24
CA PRO A 452 -2.35 -8.56 1.44
C PRO A 452 -1.79 -9.40 2.59
N LEU A 453 -2.60 -9.64 3.64
CA LEU A 453 -2.20 -10.48 4.76
C LEU A 453 -2.06 -11.94 4.32
N THR A 454 -3.01 -12.43 3.52
CA THR A 454 -2.94 -13.77 2.94
C THR A 454 -1.73 -13.95 2.03
N ARG A 455 -1.37 -12.93 1.25
CA ARG A 455 -0.21 -12.96 0.36
C ARG A 455 1.12 -12.93 1.13
N VAL A 456 1.26 -12.03 2.11
CA VAL A 456 2.51 -11.78 2.84
C VAL A 456 2.75 -12.82 3.95
N PHE A 457 1.71 -13.15 4.73
CA PHE A 457 1.80 -14.02 5.90
C PHE A 457 1.30 -15.44 5.58
N ASN A 458 1.83 -16.01 4.50
CA ASN A 458 1.24 -17.16 3.81
C ASN A 458 1.69 -18.55 4.30
N SER A 459 2.69 -18.65 5.17
CA SER A 459 3.22 -19.95 5.61
C SER A 459 3.56 -20.02 7.11
N PRO A 460 3.37 -21.18 7.75
CA PRO A 460 3.78 -21.39 9.14
C PRO A 460 5.27 -21.13 9.40
N VAL A 461 6.13 -21.35 8.41
CA VAL A 461 7.58 -21.10 8.53
C VAL A 461 7.86 -19.60 8.71
N ILE A 462 7.25 -18.76 7.87
CA ILE A 462 7.34 -17.30 8.00
C ILE A 462 6.83 -16.86 9.38
N LEU A 463 5.71 -17.42 9.83
CA LEU A 463 5.13 -17.07 11.13
C LEU A 463 6.02 -17.48 12.31
N GLY A 464 6.68 -18.63 12.24
CA GLY A 464 7.65 -19.06 13.27
C GLY A 464 8.87 -18.15 13.36
N HIS A 465 9.37 -17.67 12.22
CA HIS A 465 10.42 -16.66 12.14
C HIS A 465 9.97 -15.33 12.75
N LEU A 466 8.83 -14.79 12.29
CA LEU A 466 8.25 -13.54 12.78
C LEU A 466 8.04 -13.55 14.30
N LYS A 467 7.59 -14.65 14.88
CA LYS A 467 7.45 -14.76 16.34
C LYS A 467 8.75 -14.42 17.06
N THR A 468 9.87 -14.97 16.59
CA THR A 468 11.20 -14.75 17.19
C THR A 468 11.66 -13.31 16.96
N ASP A 469 11.47 -12.81 15.76
CA ASP A 469 11.88 -11.45 15.37
C ASP A 469 11.10 -10.36 16.09
N LEU A 470 9.78 -10.55 16.28
CA LEU A 470 8.91 -9.62 17.00
C LEU A 470 9.18 -9.65 18.52
N ALA A 471 9.50 -10.83 19.08
CA ALA A 471 9.93 -10.92 20.48
C ALA A 471 11.24 -10.15 20.70
N TRP A 472 12.20 -10.28 19.78
CA TRP A 472 13.45 -9.51 19.81
C TRP A 472 13.19 -8.00 19.66
N LEU A 473 12.32 -7.60 18.72
CA LEU A 473 11.96 -6.20 18.49
C LEU A 473 11.35 -5.59 19.75
N ARG A 474 10.42 -6.30 20.40
CA ARG A 474 9.82 -5.88 21.66
C ARG A 474 10.88 -5.60 22.72
N ASP A 475 11.84 -6.49 22.88
CA ASP A 475 12.89 -6.32 23.88
C ASP A 475 13.76 -5.09 23.57
N GLN A 476 14.09 -4.84 22.29
CA GLN A 476 14.85 -3.64 21.90
C GLN A 476 14.07 -2.34 22.13
N VAL A 477 12.79 -2.31 21.79
CA VAL A 477 11.92 -1.14 22.00
C VAL A 477 11.81 -0.85 23.49
N LEU A 478 11.55 -1.85 24.33
CA LEU A 478 11.49 -1.68 25.79
C LEU A 478 12.83 -1.21 26.38
N ILE A 479 13.97 -1.67 25.86
CA ILE A 479 15.29 -1.17 26.25
C ILE A 479 15.43 0.32 25.88
N ALA A 480 15.00 0.73 24.69
CA ALA A 480 15.07 2.10 24.23
C ALA A 480 14.17 3.03 25.07
N ILE A 481 12.93 2.61 25.37
CA ILE A 481 12.00 3.32 26.26
C ILE A 481 12.63 3.53 27.64
N ARG A 482 13.21 2.50 28.25
CA ARG A 482 13.88 2.62 29.57
C ARG A 482 15.07 3.57 29.57
N ARG A 483 15.68 3.80 28.40
CA ARG A 483 16.77 4.78 28.21
C ARG A 483 16.26 6.19 27.92
N GLY A 484 14.95 6.40 27.82
CA GLY A 484 14.35 7.69 27.49
C GLY A 484 14.47 8.05 26.02
N VAL A 485 14.63 7.07 25.13
CA VAL A 485 14.60 7.32 23.68
C VAL A 485 13.15 7.56 23.27
N GLU A 486 12.89 8.72 22.67
CA GLU A 486 11.57 9.11 22.16
C GLU A 486 11.09 8.18 21.04
N ARG A 487 9.77 8.05 20.86
CA ARG A 487 9.14 7.21 19.83
C ARG A 487 9.80 7.39 18.46
N ALA A 488 9.87 8.62 17.96
CA ALA A 488 10.50 8.94 16.68
C ALA A 488 11.99 8.54 16.63
N GLY A 489 12.70 8.64 17.74
CA GLY A 489 14.09 8.19 17.86
C GLY A 489 14.24 6.67 17.74
N ILE A 490 13.27 5.89 18.24
CA ILE A 490 13.27 4.43 18.11
C ILE A 490 13.11 4.00 16.64
N HIS A 491 12.21 4.63 15.89
CA HIS A 491 12.07 4.39 14.45
C HIS A 491 13.39 4.62 13.70
N GLN A 492 14.20 5.62 14.10
CA GLN A 492 15.49 5.90 13.48
C GLN A 492 16.60 4.88 13.81
N LEU A 493 16.38 3.94 14.75
CA LEU A 493 17.39 2.94 15.11
C LEU A 493 17.58 1.85 14.04
N ASN A 494 16.68 1.76 13.05
CA ASN A 494 16.67 0.72 12.02
C ASN A 494 16.89 -0.68 12.64
N LEU A 495 16.00 -1.06 13.56
CA LEU A 495 16.09 -2.32 14.28
C LEU A 495 15.92 -3.50 13.31
N ILE A 496 16.95 -4.35 13.21
CA ILE A 496 16.98 -5.55 12.38
C ILE A 496 17.38 -6.73 13.28
N PRO A 497 16.56 -7.81 13.35
CA PRO A 497 16.89 -8.99 14.13
C PRO A 497 18.20 -9.62 13.64
N PRO A 498 19.08 -10.09 14.54
CA PRO A 498 20.41 -10.58 14.18
C PRO A 498 20.40 -11.72 13.14
N ASP A 499 19.43 -12.63 13.25
CA ASP A 499 19.36 -13.82 12.41
C ASP A 499 18.57 -13.60 11.11
N LEU A 500 17.77 -12.52 11.03
CA LEU A 500 16.88 -12.25 9.89
C LEU A 500 17.67 -12.29 8.58
N LEU A 501 18.68 -11.43 8.45
CA LEU A 501 19.49 -11.28 7.24
C LEU A 501 20.31 -12.52 6.88
N ALA A 502 20.59 -13.40 7.84
CA ALA A 502 21.46 -14.55 7.63
C ALA A 502 20.68 -15.80 7.24
N THR A 503 19.50 -16.01 7.80
CA THR A 503 18.82 -17.32 7.73
C THR A 503 17.35 -17.25 7.33
N GLN A 504 16.76 -16.06 7.13
CA GLN A 504 15.31 -15.91 7.03
C GLN A 504 14.85 -14.99 5.86
N PRO A 505 15.24 -15.27 4.61
CA PRO A 505 14.90 -14.40 3.47
C PRO A 505 13.39 -14.23 3.26
N ASP A 506 12.59 -15.25 3.55
CA ASP A 506 11.13 -15.21 3.38
C ASP A 506 10.43 -14.33 4.44
N ALA A 507 11.14 -13.91 5.49
CA ALA A 507 10.61 -13.02 6.53
C ALA A 507 10.96 -11.54 6.28
N TYR A 508 11.73 -11.21 5.24
CA TYR A 508 12.17 -9.83 4.96
C TYR A 508 11.03 -8.85 4.74
N GLU A 509 10.07 -9.19 3.89
CA GLU A 509 8.89 -8.35 3.65
C GLU A 509 7.90 -8.39 4.83
N PRO A 510 7.51 -9.57 5.36
CA PRO A 510 6.63 -9.65 6.53
C PRO A 510 7.13 -8.84 7.73
N TYR A 511 8.42 -8.92 8.05
CA TYR A 511 9.00 -8.14 9.15
C TYR A 511 8.99 -6.64 8.85
N PHE A 512 9.31 -6.24 7.61
CA PHE A 512 9.28 -4.84 7.18
C PHE A 512 7.91 -4.20 7.39
N ILE A 513 6.84 -4.89 7.01
CA ILE A 513 5.46 -4.42 7.10
C ILE A 513 5.02 -4.24 8.57
N LEU A 514 5.44 -5.14 9.46
CA LEU A 514 5.09 -5.09 10.89
C LEU A 514 5.92 -4.08 11.70
N ARG A 515 7.21 -3.92 11.37
CA ARG A 515 8.22 -3.36 12.28
C ARG A 515 7.84 -2.01 12.87
N GLU A 516 7.50 -1.04 12.03
CA GLU A 516 7.25 0.34 12.48
C GLU A 516 6.00 0.40 13.38
N HIS A 517 4.95 -0.33 13.02
CA HIS A 517 3.71 -0.30 13.78
C HIS A 517 3.80 -1.07 15.10
N VAL A 518 4.57 -2.14 15.15
CA VAL A 518 4.88 -2.83 16.41
C VAL A 518 5.70 -1.93 17.33
N ILE A 519 6.62 -1.12 16.79
CA ILE A 519 7.33 -0.09 17.58
C ILE A 519 6.32 0.90 18.16
N ASP A 520 5.42 1.44 17.33
CA ASP A 520 4.39 2.39 17.73
C ASP A 520 3.51 1.83 18.86
N ARG A 521 2.95 0.62 18.68
CA ARG A 521 2.05 0.00 19.66
C ARG A 521 2.75 -0.30 20.98
N ILE A 522 3.98 -0.85 20.94
CA ILE A 522 4.73 -1.12 22.18
C ILE A 522 5.03 0.18 22.92
N TYR A 523 5.42 1.23 22.20
CA TYR A 523 5.66 2.53 22.83
C TYR A 523 4.40 3.05 23.49
N ASP A 524 3.29 3.04 22.78
CA ASP A 524 2.01 3.56 23.24
C ASP A 524 1.50 2.82 24.50
N GLN A 525 1.60 1.49 24.52
CA GLN A 525 1.19 0.66 25.66
C GLN A 525 2.16 0.71 26.86
N ASN A 526 3.33 1.33 26.74
CA ASN A 526 4.35 1.38 27.81
C ASN A 526 4.73 2.80 28.25
N VAL A 527 4.33 3.82 27.51
CA VAL A 527 4.63 5.23 27.80
C VAL A 527 3.32 5.95 28.07
N GLY A 528 3.22 6.57 29.25
CA GLY A 528 2.03 7.35 29.59
C GLY A 528 1.86 8.57 28.69
N TYR A 529 0.67 9.17 28.71
CA TYR A 529 0.34 10.34 27.89
C TYR A 529 1.21 11.59 28.16
N TRP A 530 2.06 11.58 29.19
CA TRP A 530 3.06 12.63 29.49
C TRP A 530 4.48 12.09 29.36
N GLU A 531 5.28 12.79 28.56
CA GLU A 531 6.69 12.46 28.33
C GLU A 531 7.62 13.55 28.89
N ALA A 532 8.89 13.20 29.11
CA ALA A 532 9.89 14.10 29.69
C ALA A 532 10.31 15.26 28.75
N ASN A 533 9.90 15.23 27.48
CA ASN A 533 10.29 16.14 26.40
C ASN A 533 9.21 17.19 26.03
N LEU A 534 8.28 17.49 26.95
CA LEU A 534 7.09 18.32 26.77
C LEU A 534 5.96 17.71 25.94
N GLN A 535 6.18 16.56 25.29
CA GLN A 535 5.11 15.85 24.57
C GLN A 535 4.01 15.44 25.56
N GLY A 536 2.77 15.79 25.20
CA GLY A 536 1.60 15.57 26.04
C GLY A 536 1.43 16.53 27.23
N LEU A 537 2.43 17.39 27.55
CA LEU A 537 2.30 18.39 28.63
C LEU A 537 1.49 19.62 28.21
N ALA A 538 1.56 19.99 26.92
CA ALA A 538 0.79 21.06 26.32
C ALA A 538 0.31 20.65 24.92
N HIS A 539 -0.83 21.19 24.49
CA HIS A 539 -1.48 20.82 23.23
C HIS A 539 -1.71 22.05 22.35
N PRO A 540 -0.65 22.66 21.78
CA PRO A 540 -0.81 23.75 20.83
C PRO A 540 -1.61 23.24 19.62
N ASN A 541 -2.75 23.87 19.38
CA ASN A 541 -3.65 23.50 18.30
C ASN A 541 -3.14 24.07 16.95
N ARG A 542 -3.86 23.77 15.86
CA ARG A 542 -3.48 24.23 14.51
C ARG A 542 -3.47 25.76 14.38
N THR A 543 -4.39 26.46 15.05
CA THR A 543 -4.42 27.93 15.09
C THR A 543 -3.19 28.46 15.81
N ASP A 544 -2.80 27.90 16.95
CA ASP A 544 -1.61 28.33 17.71
C ASP A 544 -0.34 28.17 16.86
N ARG A 545 -0.22 27.06 16.12
CA ARG A 545 0.89 26.84 15.18
C ARG A 545 0.86 27.84 14.02
N ALA A 546 -0.32 28.17 13.50
CA ALA A 546 -0.47 29.15 12.43
C ALA A 546 -0.09 30.57 12.89
N GLU A 547 -0.47 30.96 14.11
CA GLU A 547 -0.06 32.23 14.73
C GLU A 547 1.46 32.29 14.92
N LEU A 548 2.09 31.22 15.41
CA LEU A 548 3.54 31.14 15.53
C LEU A 548 4.23 31.41 14.18
N LEU A 549 3.79 30.74 13.11
CA LEU A 549 4.38 30.87 11.78
C LEU A 549 4.13 32.25 11.14
N VAL A 550 2.91 32.76 11.23
CA VAL A 550 2.50 33.96 10.47
C VAL A 550 2.67 35.23 11.29
N ASP A 551 2.15 35.27 12.51
CA ASP A 551 2.08 36.51 13.29
C ASP A 551 3.39 36.78 14.04
N TYR A 552 4.01 35.74 14.62
CA TYR A 552 5.25 35.88 15.38
C TYR A 552 6.51 35.82 14.51
N LEU A 553 6.57 34.89 13.55
CA LEU A 553 7.71 34.76 12.62
C LEU A 553 7.56 35.60 11.35
N GLY A 554 6.39 36.17 11.09
CA GLY A 554 6.17 37.06 9.94
C GLY A 554 6.21 36.34 8.58
N LEU A 555 5.95 35.04 8.53
CA LEU A 555 6.02 34.27 7.28
C LEU A 555 4.80 34.54 6.40
N SER A 556 5.06 34.96 5.15
CA SER A 556 4.03 35.06 4.12
C SER A 556 3.66 33.68 3.55
N GLU A 557 2.46 33.57 2.96
CA GLU A 557 2.01 32.40 2.20
C GLU A 557 3.08 31.90 1.21
N ALA A 558 3.68 32.81 0.44
CA ALA A 558 4.69 32.48 -0.55
C ALA A 558 5.97 31.88 0.06
N GLN A 559 6.37 32.32 1.26
CA GLN A 559 7.52 31.76 1.97
C GLN A 559 7.22 30.37 2.51
N ILE A 560 6.00 30.14 3.02
CA ILE A 560 5.56 28.84 3.52
C ILE A 560 5.52 27.82 2.38
N VAL A 561 4.89 28.17 1.25
CA VAL A 561 4.84 27.30 0.06
C VAL A 561 6.24 27.00 -0.47
N LYS A 562 7.10 28.02 -0.55
CA LYS A 562 8.50 27.81 -0.97
C LYS A 562 9.27 26.86 -0.05
N ALA A 563 9.03 26.94 1.27
CA ALA A 563 9.64 26.03 2.23
C ALA A 563 9.09 24.61 2.09
N ALA A 564 7.78 24.44 1.90
CA ALA A 564 7.16 23.15 1.65
C ALA A 564 7.65 22.51 0.33
N ASP A 565 7.74 23.27 -0.75
CA ASP A 565 8.29 22.81 -2.04
C ASP A 565 9.75 22.36 -1.88
N ARG A 566 10.54 23.04 -1.04
CA ARG A 566 11.91 22.62 -0.72
C ARG A 566 11.95 21.33 0.09
N LEU A 567 11.12 21.19 1.12
CA LEU A 567 11.01 19.95 1.90
C LEU A 567 10.63 18.77 0.99
N ALA A 568 9.66 18.98 0.10
CA ALA A 568 9.25 18.01 -0.89
C ALA A 568 10.38 17.68 -1.90
N ALA A 569 11.18 18.67 -2.31
CA ALA A 569 12.36 18.44 -3.14
C ALA A 569 13.51 17.72 -2.40
N ASP A 570 13.50 17.72 -1.07
CA ASP A 570 14.39 16.95 -0.20
C ASP A 570 13.78 15.59 0.21
N GLY A 571 12.61 15.20 -0.34
CA GLY A 571 11.92 13.93 -0.03
C GLY A 571 11.21 13.90 1.33
N LYS A 572 11.05 15.06 2.00
CA LYS A 572 10.49 15.19 3.35
C LYS A 572 9.00 15.56 3.29
N TYR A 573 8.18 14.68 2.71
CA TYR A 573 6.78 14.97 2.44
C TYR A 573 5.93 15.10 3.71
N GLU A 574 6.23 14.33 4.76
CA GLU A 574 5.56 14.41 6.06
C GLU A 574 5.75 15.81 6.67
N MET A 575 6.98 16.32 6.63
CA MET A 575 7.29 17.68 7.11
C MET A 575 6.65 18.76 6.24
N ALA A 576 6.59 18.54 4.91
CA ALA A 576 5.92 19.46 4.00
C ALA A 576 4.41 19.54 4.31
N ALA A 577 3.76 18.38 4.51
CA ALA A 577 2.35 18.30 4.87
C ALA A 577 2.08 18.97 6.23
N ASP A 578 2.87 18.66 7.28
CA ASP A 578 2.71 19.28 8.60
C ASP A 578 2.88 20.81 8.57
N LEU A 579 3.87 21.32 7.83
CA LEU A 579 4.07 22.76 7.65
C LEU A 579 2.87 23.42 6.97
N ILE A 580 2.34 22.81 5.90
CA ILE A 580 1.18 23.35 5.17
C ILE A 580 -0.07 23.33 6.05
N GLU A 581 -0.36 22.22 6.72
CA GLU A 581 -1.52 22.11 7.60
C GLU A 581 -1.44 23.04 8.80
N SER A 582 -0.24 23.29 9.32
CA SER A 582 0.01 24.24 10.40
C SER A 582 -0.21 25.68 9.99
N ALA A 583 -0.18 26.01 8.68
CA ALA A 583 -0.40 27.37 8.18
C ALA A 583 -1.81 27.59 7.60
N GLU A 584 -2.53 26.51 7.28
CA GLU A 584 -3.78 26.54 6.50
C GLU A 584 -4.85 27.48 7.09
N ALA A 585 -4.96 27.57 8.42
CA ALA A 585 -5.93 28.42 9.10
C ALA A 585 -5.77 29.92 8.82
N LYS A 586 -4.55 30.39 8.51
CA LYS A 586 -4.27 31.80 8.16
C LYS A 586 -4.45 32.09 6.68
N PHE A 587 -4.60 31.05 5.85
CA PHE A 587 -4.70 31.15 4.39
C PHE A 587 -5.74 30.15 3.80
N PRO A 588 -6.99 30.13 4.29
CA PRO A 588 -7.97 29.08 3.96
C PRO A 588 -8.34 28.98 2.46
N ASP A 589 -8.21 30.09 1.73
CA ASP A 589 -8.54 30.18 0.31
C ASP A 589 -7.32 30.13 -0.61
N SER A 590 -6.12 29.92 -0.07
CA SER A 590 -4.89 29.86 -0.87
C SER A 590 -4.90 28.68 -1.82
N VAL A 591 -4.91 28.99 -3.12
CA VAL A 591 -4.75 27.99 -4.20
C VAL A 591 -3.34 27.40 -4.16
N SER A 592 -2.33 28.19 -3.82
CA SER A 592 -0.93 27.76 -3.83
C SER A 592 -0.64 26.75 -2.70
N LEU A 593 -1.19 26.97 -1.50
CA LEU A 593 -1.12 26.00 -0.40
C LEU A 593 -1.93 24.74 -0.70
N LYS A 594 -3.14 24.85 -1.27
CA LYS A 594 -3.93 23.68 -1.68
C LYS A 594 -3.20 22.81 -2.69
N ARG A 595 -2.52 23.43 -3.67
CA ARG A 595 -1.66 22.72 -4.63
C ARG A 595 -0.49 22.01 -3.95
N ALA A 596 0.24 22.71 -3.08
CA ALA A 596 1.37 22.12 -2.34
C ALA A 596 0.92 20.98 -1.42
N LYS A 597 -0.24 21.12 -0.78
CA LYS A 597 -0.89 20.09 0.05
C LYS A 597 -1.20 18.85 -0.78
N ARG A 598 -1.86 19.04 -1.94
CA ARG A 598 -2.15 17.94 -2.87
C ARG A 598 -0.88 17.20 -3.26
N PHE A 599 0.16 17.93 -3.68
CA PHE A 599 1.43 17.32 -4.07
C PHE A 599 2.08 16.51 -2.94
N ALA A 600 2.15 17.05 -1.73
CA ALA A 600 2.74 16.36 -0.58
C ALA A 600 1.98 15.07 -0.24
N TYR A 601 0.64 15.11 -0.19
CA TYR A 601 -0.17 13.94 0.12
C TYR A 601 -0.18 12.90 -0.99
N LEU A 602 -0.16 13.29 -2.27
CA LEU A 602 0.03 12.35 -3.38
C LEU A 602 1.36 11.61 -3.25
N LYS A 603 2.45 12.29 -2.90
CA LYS A 603 3.75 11.63 -2.66
C LYS A 603 3.72 10.72 -1.43
N LEU A 604 2.98 11.09 -0.38
CA LEU A 604 2.76 10.21 0.77
C LEU A 604 1.93 8.97 0.40
N MET A 605 0.94 9.08 -0.49
CA MET A 605 0.24 7.93 -1.05
C MET A 605 1.21 7.05 -1.84
N GLU A 606 1.98 7.62 -2.78
CA GLU A 606 2.96 6.89 -3.60
C GLU A 606 3.99 6.13 -2.74
N LYS A 607 4.44 6.74 -1.64
CA LYS A 607 5.40 6.15 -0.71
C LYS A 607 4.85 4.90 0.00
N ASN A 608 3.56 4.88 0.32
CA ASN A 608 2.95 3.84 1.17
C ASN A 608 2.08 2.83 0.39
N GLN A 609 1.92 3.03 -0.91
CA GLN A 609 0.99 2.31 -1.77
C GLN A 609 1.13 0.77 -1.80
N ASN A 610 2.23 0.21 -1.31
CA ASN A 610 2.46 -1.25 -1.29
C ASN A 610 2.57 -1.83 0.12
N THR A 611 2.75 -1.00 1.15
CA THR A 611 3.18 -1.48 2.48
C THR A 611 2.31 -1.00 3.62
N ASP A 612 1.53 0.06 3.44
CA ASP A 612 0.68 0.62 4.49
C ASP A 612 -0.64 1.17 3.91
N PRO A 613 -1.66 0.31 3.78
CA PRO A 613 -2.98 0.70 3.30
C PRO A 613 -3.67 1.73 4.18
N PHE A 614 -3.48 1.73 5.51
CA PHE A 614 -4.14 2.71 6.39
C PHE A 614 -3.61 4.11 6.14
N LYS A 615 -2.29 4.28 6.00
CA LYS A 615 -1.69 5.54 5.55
C LYS A 615 -2.21 5.93 4.17
N PHE A 616 -2.30 4.99 3.23
CA PHE A 616 -2.82 5.26 1.89
C PHE A 616 -4.25 5.83 1.93
N ILE A 617 -5.15 5.17 2.66
CA ILE A 617 -6.55 5.61 2.87
C ILE A 617 -6.55 7.02 3.45
N ILE A 618 -5.86 7.24 4.57
CA ILE A 618 -5.85 8.54 5.27
C ILE A 618 -5.31 9.66 4.38
N TYR A 619 -4.19 9.44 3.70
CA TYR A 619 -3.60 10.44 2.82
C TYR A 619 -4.51 10.75 1.63
N SER A 620 -5.15 9.74 1.05
CA SER A 620 -6.16 9.91 0.01
C SER A 620 -7.31 10.81 0.48
N GLY A 621 -7.89 10.53 1.64
CA GLY A 621 -9.00 11.32 2.19
C GLY A 621 -8.63 12.76 2.55
N ARG A 622 -7.39 13.03 2.97
CA ARG A 622 -6.90 14.39 3.27
C ARG A 622 -6.95 15.32 2.06
N ILE A 623 -6.85 14.76 0.85
CA ILE A 623 -6.92 15.52 -0.42
C ILE A 623 -8.13 15.16 -1.28
N ARG A 624 -8.97 14.22 -0.80
CA ARG A 624 -10.12 13.67 -1.52
C ARG A 624 -9.73 13.10 -2.89
N GLU A 625 -8.55 12.52 -2.97
CA GLU A 625 -8.11 11.81 -4.16
C GLU A 625 -8.94 10.52 -4.25
N GLN A 626 -9.32 10.13 -5.46
CA GLN A 626 -9.97 8.84 -5.68
C GLN A 626 -9.04 7.98 -6.52
N THR A 627 -8.98 6.71 -6.19
CA THR A 627 -8.18 5.71 -6.90
C THR A 627 -9.10 4.55 -7.24
N PRO A 628 -9.93 4.66 -8.30
CA PRO A 628 -10.89 3.61 -8.63
C PRO A 628 -10.22 2.26 -8.86
N GLN A 629 -10.94 1.20 -8.49
CA GLN A 629 -10.49 -0.18 -8.69
C GLN A 629 -10.40 -0.49 -10.19
N ILE A 630 -9.26 -1.04 -10.61
CA ILE A 630 -9.07 -1.51 -11.99
C ILE A 630 -9.28 -3.01 -12.02
N ASN A 631 -10.42 -3.45 -12.55
CA ASN A 631 -10.71 -4.86 -12.76
C ASN A 631 -10.30 -5.27 -14.18
N ALA A 632 -9.68 -6.45 -14.33
CA ALA A 632 -9.43 -7.00 -15.65
C ALA A 632 -10.77 -7.19 -16.37
N GLN A 633 -10.91 -6.63 -17.57
CA GLN A 633 -12.07 -6.90 -18.41
C GLN A 633 -12.01 -8.37 -18.82
N LYS A 634 -13.07 -9.13 -18.50
CA LYS A 634 -13.26 -10.49 -19.02
C LYS A 634 -13.82 -10.44 -20.43
#